data_AF-A0A7Y3M5J4-F1
#
_entry.id   AF-A0A7Y3M5J4-F1
#
_cell.length_a   1.000
_cell.length_b   1.000
_cell.length_c   1.000
_cell.angle_alpha   90.00
_cell.angle_beta   90.00
_cell.angle_gamma   90.00
#
_symmetry.space_group_name_H-M   'P 1'
#
loop_
_entity.id
_entity.type
_entity.pdbx_description
1 polymer ?
#
loop_
_entity_poly.entity_id
_entity_poly.type
_entity_poly.pdbx_seq_one_letter_code
_entity_poly.pdbx_strand_id
1 'polypeptide(L)'
;MKVTLHPPRFALIALILLFITFTTAAQEIASFSSVQNNGCSGTINSNVNITTTGICRGTGITSVGGPYYTSNGWAWDLDATNYLEWSITPNAGYQINLTSITLNYFKGNNGPGRAELQIDYGLGFTTINDDPVNTNTDDVNTVDISTLTEINTPITFRLFAYRAAQSTG
;
A
#
# COMPACT_ATOMS: atom_id res chain seq x y z
N MET A 1 60.76 0.78 7.52
CA MET A 1 61.36 1.98 8.13
C MET A 1 60.57 2.31 9.38
N LYS A 2 61.25 2.39 10.53
CA LYS A 2 60.66 2.36 11.87
C LYS A 2 60.63 3.79 12.43
N VAL A 3 59.45 4.30 12.76
CA VAL A 3 59.28 5.55 13.50
C VAL A 3 58.50 5.20 14.76
N THR A 4 59.11 5.46 15.91
CA THR A 4 58.51 5.26 17.24
C THR A 4 58.39 6.62 17.90
N LEU A 5 57.18 7.03 18.27
CA LEU A 5 56.93 8.19 19.14
C LEU A 5 55.94 7.75 20.23
N HIS A 6 56.23 8.12 21.48
CA HIS A 6 55.44 7.83 22.68
C HIS A 6 55.23 9.13 23.49
N PRO A 7 54.19 9.21 24.34
CA PRO A 7 53.17 10.27 24.29
C PRO A 7 53.19 11.23 25.49
N PRO A 8 52.29 12.23 25.57
CA PRO A 8 51.74 12.69 26.83
C PRO A 8 50.26 12.30 27.00
N ARG A 9 49.90 12.02 28.26
CA ARG A 9 48.65 11.42 28.71
C ARG A 9 47.60 12.48 29.09
N PHE A 10 46.33 12.08 29.03
CA PHE A 10 45.14 12.62 29.69
C PHE A 10 44.42 13.83 29.08
N ALA A 11 43.44 13.56 28.23
CA ALA A 11 42.10 14.15 28.32
C ALA A 11 41.07 13.22 27.64
N LEU A 12 40.14 12.76 28.45
CA LEU A 12 38.97 11.96 28.11
C LEU A 12 37.97 12.82 27.32
N ILE A 13 37.81 12.61 26.01
CA ILE A 13 36.58 12.94 25.28
C ILE A 13 36.24 11.76 24.39
N ALA A 14 35.16 11.07 24.76
CA ALA A 14 34.54 10.00 24.03
C ALA A 14 34.10 10.50 22.63
N LEU A 15 34.70 9.94 21.59
CA LEU A 15 34.08 9.91 20.27
C LEU A 15 34.12 8.45 19.81
N ILE A 16 33.32 7.63 20.50
CA ILE A 16 32.82 6.38 19.93
C ILE A 16 32.02 6.82 18.71
N LEU A 17 32.65 6.76 17.53
CA LEU A 17 31.96 6.73 16.25
C LEU A 17 31.11 5.45 16.28
N LEU A 18 29.95 5.54 16.89
CA LEU A 18 28.87 4.60 16.68
C LEU A 18 28.42 4.87 15.25
N PHE A 19 29.04 4.18 14.29
CA PHE A 19 28.44 3.95 12.99
C PHE A 19 27.16 3.17 13.26
N ILE A 20 26.10 3.89 13.61
CA ILE A 20 24.75 3.37 13.53
C ILE A 20 24.52 3.23 12.04
N THR A 21 24.82 2.05 11.50
CA THR A 21 24.25 1.63 10.24
C THR A 21 22.75 1.55 10.49
N PHE A 22 22.05 2.65 10.25
CA PHE A 22 20.60 2.63 10.17
C PHE A 22 20.28 1.77 8.95
N THR A 23 20.08 0.48 9.17
CA THR A 23 19.35 -0.34 8.21
C THR A 23 17.95 0.23 8.21
N THR A 24 17.63 1.07 7.23
CA THR A 24 16.26 1.53 6.99
C THR A 24 15.47 0.31 6.53
N ALA A 25 15.00 -0.50 7.49
CA ALA A 25 13.94 -1.42 7.21
C ALA A 25 12.74 -0.58 6.77
N ALA A 26 12.12 -0.95 5.65
CA ALA A 26 10.92 -0.29 5.19
C ALA A 26 9.88 -0.34 6.33
N GLN A 27 9.43 0.82 6.78
CA GLN A 27 8.40 0.93 7.82
C GLN A 27 7.03 0.81 7.15
N GLU A 28 6.11 0.05 7.75
CA GLU A 28 4.69 0.14 7.38
C GLU A 28 4.19 1.55 7.71
N ILE A 29 3.79 2.30 6.68
CA ILE A 29 3.27 3.66 6.85
C ILE A 29 1.75 3.71 6.93
N ALA A 30 1.06 2.71 6.38
CA ALA A 30 -0.40 2.60 6.41
C ALA A 30 -0.82 1.13 6.27
N SER A 31 -1.88 0.74 6.97
CA SER A 31 -2.58 -0.54 6.75
C SER A 31 -4.08 -0.38 6.95
N PHE A 32 -4.85 -1.19 6.24
CA PHE A 32 -6.30 -1.09 6.16
C PHE A 32 -6.95 -2.46 6.39
N SER A 33 -8.13 -2.49 7.00
CA SER A 33 -8.89 -3.74 7.14
C SER A 33 -10.39 -3.52 7.32
N SER A 34 -11.15 -4.62 7.33
CA SER A 34 -12.61 -4.65 7.50
C SER A 34 -13.10 -4.22 8.89
N VAL A 35 -12.22 -3.96 9.87
CA VAL A 35 -12.58 -3.73 11.29
C VAL A 35 -13.48 -2.49 11.50
N GLN A 36 -13.62 -1.61 10.51
CA GLN A 36 -14.53 -0.45 10.55
C GLN A 36 -15.30 -0.27 9.24
N ASN A 37 -16.01 -1.32 8.79
CA ASN A 37 -16.73 -1.36 7.51
C ASN A 37 -18.11 -0.65 7.54
N ASN A 38 -18.12 0.68 7.77
CA ASN A 38 -19.33 1.51 7.59
C ASN A 38 -19.26 2.27 6.24
N GLY A 39 -19.42 1.53 5.15
CA GLY A 39 -19.23 2.03 3.78
C GLY A 39 -17.81 1.79 3.28
N CYS A 40 -16.85 2.58 3.78
CA CYS A 40 -15.42 2.36 3.54
C CYS A 40 -14.82 1.45 4.61
N SER A 41 -13.65 0.86 4.35
CA SER A 41 -12.87 0.12 5.33
C SER A 41 -12.27 1.06 6.38
N GLY A 42 -11.79 0.50 7.49
CA GLY A 42 -11.01 1.24 8.46
C GLY A 42 -9.54 1.33 8.08
N THR A 43 -8.88 2.40 8.52
CA THR A 43 -7.42 2.46 8.66
C THR A 43 -7.04 1.83 10.00
N ILE A 44 -6.13 0.86 9.98
CA ILE A 44 -5.67 0.12 11.17
C ILE A 44 -4.39 0.74 11.72
N ASN A 45 -3.48 1.11 10.83
CA ASN A 45 -2.27 1.80 11.16
C ASN A 45 -2.07 2.95 10.19
N SER A 46 -1.54 4.06 10.68
CA SER A 46 -1.16 5.21 9.88
C SER A 46 0.01 5.90 10.57
N ASN A 47 1.06 6.17 9.82
CA ASN A 47 2.14 7.03 10.27
C ASN A 47 1.56 8.42 10.59
N VAL A 48 2.05 9.06 11.66
CA VAL A 48 1.59 10.38 12.11
C VAL A 48 1.85 11.50 11.10
N ASN A 49 2.79 11.30 10.17
CA ASN A 49 3.18 12.28 9.16
C ASN A 49 2.39 12.13 7.85
N ILE A 50 1.41 11.24 7.81
CA ILE A 50 0.47 11.11 6.69
C ILE A 50 -0.96 11.16 7.21
N THR A 51 -1.89 11.41 6.30
CA THR A 51 -3.32 11.13 6.47
C THR A 51 -3.74 10.07 5.46
N THR A 52 -4.75 9.28 5.82
CA THR A 52 -5.25 8.20 4.97
C THR A 52 -6.76 8.29 4.85
N THR A 53 -7.29 7.81 3.73
CA THR A 53 -8.71 7.45 3.64
C THR A 53 -8.84 5.94 3.78
N GLY A 54 -9.95 5.47 4.35
CA GLY A 54 -10.32 4.06 4.26
C GLY A 54 -10.47 3.61 2.80
N ILE A 55 -10.50 2.29 2.59
CA ILE A 55 -10.77 1.70 1.28
C ILE A 55 -12.27 1.84 1.00
N CYS A 56 -12.64 2.59 -0.01
CA CYS A 56 -14.03 2.82 -0.39
C CYS A 56 -14.37 2.07 -1.69
N ARG A 57 -15.63 1.68 -1.84
CA ARG A 57 -16.13 1.06 -3.08
C ARG A 57 -16.51 2.14 -4.11
N GLY A 58 -16.16 1.90 -5.36
CA GLY A 58 -16.73 2.60 -6.50
C GLY A 58 -18.24 2.33 -6.62
N THR A 59 -18.94 3.15 -7.40
CA THR A 59 -20.40 3.14 -7.47
C THR A 59 -20.97 1.89 -8.14
N GLY A 60 -20.17 1.13 -8.87
CA GLY A 60 -20.61 -0.07 -9.60
C GLY A 60 -20.58 -1.36 -8.79
N ILE A 61 -20.03 -1.34 -7.57
CA ILE A 61 -19.96 -2.53 -6.70
C ILE A 61 -20.56 -2.23 -5.33
N THR A 62 -21.06 -3.26 -4.66
CA THR A 62 -21.77 -3.14 -3.38
C THR A 62 -21.16 -4.02 -2.31
N SER A 63 -21.39 -3.69 -1.04
CA SER A 63 -20.97 -4.51 0.09
C SER A 63 -21.90 -5.72 0.25
N VAL A 64 -21.32 -6.90 0.53
CA VAL A 64 -22.08 -8.11 0.88
C VAL A 64 -22.23 -8.28 2.41
N GLY A 65 -21.54 -7.44 3.20
CA GLY A 65 -21.45 -7.59 4.64
C GLY A 65 -20.62 -8.81 5.08
N GLY A 66 -20.63 -9.09 6.38
CA GLY A 66 -19.82 -10.16 6.98
C GLY A 66 -18.48 -9.67 7.57
N PRO A 67 -17.62 -10.60 8.01
CA PRO A 67 -16.36 -10.26 8.71
C PRO A 67 -15.26 -9.74 7.76
N TYR A 68 -15.39 -9.99 6.46
CA TYR A 68 -14.43 -9.57 5.43
C TYR A 68 -14.89 -8.29 4.72
N TYR A 69 -13.95 -7.60 4.08
CA TYR A 69 -14.27 -6.44 3.23
C TYR A 69 -14.73 -6.90 1.83
N THR A 70 -15.81 -7.67 1.79
CA THR A 70 -16.31 -8.32 0.57
C THR A 70 -17.11 -7.36 -0.29
N SER A 71 -16.91 -7.43 -1.60
CA SER A 71 -17.68 -6.69 -2.60
C SER A 71 -18.33 -7.64 -3.58
N ASN A 72 -19.45 -7.21 -4.16
CA ASN A 72 -20.17 -7.91 -5.23
C ASN A 72 -20.56 -6.89 -6.32
N GLY A 73 -20.75 -7.38 -7.53
CA GLY A 73 -21.17 -6.62 -8.71
C GLY A 73 -20.02 -6.43 -9.68
N TRP A 74 -18.92 -7.18 -9.52
CA TRP A 74 -17.79 -7.10 -10.42
C TRP A 74 -18.16 -7.58 -11.81
N ALA A 75 -17.75 -6.82 -12.83
CA ALA A 75 -18.03 -7.11 -14.23
C ALA A 75 -17.06 -8.16 -14.83
N TRP A 76 -17.45 -8.69 -15.99
CA TRP A 76 -16.55 -9.54 -16.80
C TRP A 76 -15.41 -8.71 -17.40
N ASP A 77 -15.75 -7.58 -18.02
CA ASP A 77 -14.79 -6.62 -18.55
C ASP A 77 -14.38 -5.61 -17.46
N LEU A 78 -13.25 -4.92 -17.68
CA LEU A 78 -12.84 -3.83 -16.81
C LEU A 78 -13.86 -2.69 -16.88
N ASP A 79 -14.48 -2.36 -15.75
CA ASP A 79 -15.50 -1.30 -15.64
C ASP A 79 -14.96 -0.14 -14.78
N ALA A 80 -15.08 1.08 -15.30
CA ALA A 80 -14.53 2.28 -14.66
C ALA A 80 -15.19 2.63 -13.31
N THR A 81 -16.33 2.01 -12.98
CA THR A 81 -17.06 2.18 -11.71
C THR A 81 -16.83 1.03 -10.73
N ASN A 82 -16.20 -0.05 -11.18
CA ASN A 82 -15.93 -1.26 -10.41
C ASN A 82 -14.50 -1.22 -9.85
N TYR A 83 -14.31 -0.54 -8.72
CA TYR A 83 -13.01 -0.45 -8.06
C TYR A 83 -13.14 -0.30 -6.55
N LEU A 84 -12.04 -0.59 -5.86
CA LEU A 84 -11.78 -0.14 -4.50
C LEU A 84 -10.78 1.02 -4.54
N GLU A 85 -11.02 2.09 -3.80
CA GLU A 85 -10.18 3.30 -3.80
C GLU A 85 -9.77 3.70 -2.40
N TRP A 86 -8.51 4.08 -2.24
CA TRP A 86 -8.00 4.71 -1.02
C TRP A 86 -6.92 5.71 -1.38
N SER A 87 -6.61 6.60 -0.45
CA SER A 87 -5.52 7.54 -0.61
C SER A 87 -4.66 7.65 0.63
N ILE A 88 -3.41 8.02 0.39
CA ILE A 88 -2.46 8.45 1.41
C ILE A 88 -1.98 9.86 1.03
N THR A 89 -1.96 10.77 1.99
CA THR A 89 -1.57 12.17 1.76
C THR A 89 -0.48 12.55 2.74
N PRO A 90 0.70 13.02 2.27
CA PRO A 90 1.71 13.55 3.17
C PRO A 90 1.18 14.78 3.89
N ASN A 91 1.46 14.88 5.19
CA ASN A 91 1.20 16.11 5.93
C ASN A 91 2.15 17.21 5.45
N ALA A 92 1.77 18.47 5.69
CA ALA A 92 2.57 19.62 5.29
C ALA A 92 4.02 19.50 5.83
N GLY A 93 5.00 19.71 4.93
CA GLY A 93 6.42 19.61 5.26
C GLY A 93 7.02 18.20 5.16
N TYR A 94 6.22 17.19 4.78
CA TYR A 94 6.68 15.82 4.59
C TYR A 94 6.60 15.38 3.12
N GLN A 95 7.35 14.33 2.80
CA GLN A 95 7.34 13.63 1.53
C GLN A 95 7.26 12.12 1.78
N ILE A 96 6.67 11.39 0.84
CA ILE A 96 6.54 9.94 0.89
C ILE A 96 7.52 9.32 -0.11
N ASN A 97 8.28 8.33 0.37
CA ASN A 97 8.97 7.35 -0.46
C ASN A 97 8.30 6.00 -0.23
N LEU A 98 7.68 5.43 -1.27
CA LEU A 98 7.10 4.10 -1.20
C LEU A 98 8.13 3.07 -1.68
N THR A 99 8.00 1.84 -1.20
CA THR A 99 8.86 0.73 -1.62
C THR A 99 8.01 -0.42 -2.16
N SER A 100 6.93 -0.73 -1.47
CA SER A 100 6.00 -1.77 -1.88
C SER A 100 4.60 -1.47 -1.39
N ILE A 101 3.64 -2.14 -2.00
CA ILE A 101 2.30 -2.32 -1.47
C ILE A 101 1.97 -3.80 -1.49
N THR A 102 1.40 -4.29 -0.40
CA THR A 102 0.94 -5.68 -0.30
C THR A 102 -0.58 -5.69 -0.23
N LEU A 103 -1.18 -6.42 -1.16
CA LEU A 103 -2.61 -6.68 -1.23
C LEU A 103 -2.85 -8.12 -0.77
N ASN A 104 -3.78 -8.30 0.17
CA ASN A 104 -4.27 -9.61 0.56
C ASN A 104 -5.74 -9.69 0.19
N TYR A 105 -6.08 -10.59 -0.72
CA TYR A 105 -7.43 -10.81 -1.19
C TYR A 105 -7.68 -12.28 -1.49
N PHE A 106 -8.95 -12.67 -1.49
CA PHE A 106 -9.40 -13.94 -2.04
C PHE A 106 -10.65 -13.68 -2.86
N LYS A 107 -10.97 -14.60 -3.77
CA LYS A 107 -12.24 -14.58 -4.51
C LYS A 107 -13.13 -15.75 -4.10
N GLY A 108 -14.43 -15.50 -4.15
CA GLY A 108 -15.42 -16.58 -4.17
C GLY A 108 -15.43 -17.33 -5.51
N ASN A 109 -16.26 -18.36 -5.61
CA ASN A 109 -16.33 -19.22 -6.79
C ASN A 109 -16.70 -18.44 -8.09
N ASN A 110 -17.49 -17.38 -7.95
CA ASN A 110 -17.91 -16.53 -9.07
C ASN A 110 -17.18 -15.18 -9.11
N GLY A 111 -16.24 -14.95 -8.19
CA GLY A 111 -15.56 -13.67 -8.06
C GLY A 111 -14.59 -13.37 -9.21
N PRO A 112 -13.99 -12.17 -9.22
CA PRO A 112 -13.08 -11.71 -10.26
C PRO A 112 -11.91 -12.66 -10.50
N GLY A 113 -11.59 -12.96 -11.76
CA GLY A 113 -10.40 -13.71 -12.15
C GLY A 113 -9.15 -12.85 -12.34
N ARG A 114 -9.27 -11.52 -12.22
CA ARG A 114 -8.14 -10.57 -12.30
C ARG A 114 -8.31 -9.41 -11.34
N ALA A 115 -7.18 -8.89 -10.88
CA ALA A 115 -7.07 -7.70 -10.05
C ALA A 115 -6.03 -6.75 -10.66
N GLU A 116 -6.43 -5.51 -10.95
CA GLU A 116 -5.56 -4.48 -11.52
C GLU A 116 -5.40 -3.33 -10.53
N LEU A 117 -4.17 -3.01 -10.17
CA LEU A 117 -3.84 -1.89 -9.31
C LEU A 117 -3.39 -0.71 -10.17
N GLN A 118 -4.09 0.41 -10.01
CA GLN A 118 -3.75 1.70 -10.58
C GLN A 118 -3.39 2.70 -9.50
N ILE A 119 -2.61 3.71 -9.88
CA ILE A 119 -2.16 4.79 -9.00
C ILE A 119 -2.22 6.14 -9.72
N ASP A 120 -2.61 7.18 -9.00
CA ASP A 120 -2.48 8.58 -9.38
C ASP A 120 -1.83 9.36 -8.23
N TYR A 121 -0.82 10.17 -8.54
CA TYR A 121 -0.14 11.06 -7.60
C TYR A 121 0.02 12.48 -8.17
N GLY A 122 -0.90 12.88 -9.05
CA GLY A 122 -0.94 14.18 -9.72
C GLY A 122 -0.61 14.13 -11.22
N LEU A 123 -0.49 12.92 -11.80
CA LEU A 123 -0.18 12.71 -13.22
C LEU A 123 -1.30 11.97 -13.98
N GLY A 124 -2.39 11.64 -13.30
CA GLY A 124 -3.45 10.76 -13.80
C GLY A 124 -3.18 9.30 -13.45
N PHE A 125 -4.23 8.48 -13.54
CA PHE A 125 -4.15 7.07 -13.21
C PHE A 125 -3.29 6.29 -14.19
N THR A 126 -2.41 5.45 -13.65
CA THR A 126 -1.57 4.51 -14.41
C THR A 126 -1.61 3.14 -13.75
N THR A 127 -1.62 2.07 -14.55
CA THR A 127 -1.58 0.69 -14.07
C THR A 127 -0.17 0.32 -13.61
N ILE A 128 -0.05 -0.14 -12.37
CA ILE A 128 1.22 -0.57 -11.76
C ILE A 128 1.27 -2.07 -11.49
N ASN A 129 0.13 -2.77 -11.54
CA ASN A 129 0.06 -4.23 -11.46
C ASN A 129 -1.22 -4.76 -12.12
N ASP A 130 -1.14 -5.90 -12.82
CA ASP A 130 -2.27 -6.71 -13.29
C ASP A 130 -2.01 -8.17 -12.89
N ASP A 131 -2.75 -8.64 -11.89
CA ASP A 131 -2.57 -9.95 -11.29
C ASP A 131 -3.72 -10.90 -11.67
N PRO A 132 -3.42 -12.11 -12.19
CA PRO A 132 -4.41 -13.16 -12.35
C PRO A 132 -4.80 -13.78 -10.99
N VAL A 133 -6.06 -13.64 -10.60
CA VAL A 133 -6.59 -14.19 -9.34
C VAL A 133 -7.03 -15.64 -9.56
N ASN A 134 -6.15 -16.58 -9.21
CA ASN A 134 -6.28 -17.98 -9.65
C ASN A 134 -6.84 -18.94 -8.60
N THR A 135 -7.03 -18.47 -7.35
CA THR A 135 -7.39 -19.35 -6.23
C THR A 135 -8.66 -18.88 -5.52
N ASN A 136 -9.36 -19.80 -4.88
CA ASN A 136 -10.46 -19.47 -3.94
C ASN A 136 -9.93 -19.41 -2.49
N THR A 137 -8.64 -19.09 -2.34
CA THR A 137 -7.91 -19.00 -1.07
C THR A 137 -7.28 -17.62 -0.97
N ASP A 138 -6.76 -17.27 0.20
CA ASP A 138 -6.00 -16.04 0.39
C ASP A 138 -4.83 -16.00 -0.58
N ASP A 139 -4.76 -14.91 -1.32
CA ASP A 139 -3.69 -14.56 -2.24
C ASP A 139 -3.00 -13.30 -1.73
N VAL A 140 -1.67 -13.32 -1.73
CA VAL A 140 -0.84 -12.23 -1.22
C VAL A 140 0.02 -11.73 -2.35
N ASN A 141 -0.34 -10.56 -2.87
CA ASN A 141 0.33 -9.93 -3.97
C ASN A 141 1.10 -8.71 -3.47
N THR A 142 2.43 -8.72 -3.62
CA THR A 142 3.31 -7.60 -3.28
C THR A 142 3.83 -6.96 -4.56
N VAL A 143 3.50 -5.68 -4.74
CA VAL A 143 3.91 -4.88 -5.90
C VAL A 143 5.06 -3.97 -5.47
N ASP A 144 6.18 -4.02 -6.19
CA ASP A 144 7.28 -3.08 -6.04
C ASP A 144 6.90 -1.73 -6.66
N ILE A 145 6.92 -0.69 -5.82
CA ILE A 145 6.64 0.70 -6.21
C ILE A 145 7.75 1.63 -5.72
N SER A 146 8.98 1.11 -5.61
CA SER A 146 10.17 1.83 -5.16
C SER A 146 10.57 3.02 -6.02
N THR A 147 10.01 3.13 -7.23
CA THR A 147 10.19 4.29 -8.11
C THR A 147 9.39 5.52 -7.66
N LEU A 148 8.45 5.37 -6.72
CA LEU A 148 7.63 6.47 -6.20
C LEU A 148 8.32 7.13 -5.02
N THR A 149 9.16 8.11 -5.34
CA THR A 149 9.96 8.85 -4.37
C THR A 149 9.58 10.33 -4.33
N GLU A 150 9.85 10.97 -3.19
CA GLU A 150 9.70 12.42 -2.98
C GLU A 150 8.29 12.96 -3.25
N ILE A 151 7.26 12.12 -3.09
CA ILE A 151 5.89 12.50 -3.38
C ILE A 151 5.36 13.41 -2.27
N ASN A 152 4.94 14.63 -2.66
CA ASN A 152 4.39 15.67 -1.76
C ASN A 152 2.91 15.97 -2.03
N THR A 153 2.28 15.22 -2.93
CA THR A 153 0.86 15.28 -3.28
C THR A 153 0.11 14.08 -2.71
N PRO A 154 -1.23 14.13 -2.62
CA PRO A 154 -2.03 12.93 -2.37
C PRO A 154 -1.72 11.84 -3.40
N ILE A 155 -1.57 10.62 -2.92
CA ILE A 155 -1.46 9.40 -3.73
C ILE A 155 -2.79 8.66 -3.60
N THR A 156 -3.48 8.47 -4.71
CA THR A 156 -4.73 7.71 -4.80
C THR A 156 -4.46 6.39 -5.50
N PHE A 157 -4.92 5.31 -4.90
CA PHE A 157 -4.86 3.97 -5.46
C PHE A 157 -6.26 3.52 -5.85
N ARG A 158 -6.34 2.78 -6.95
CA ARG A 158 -7.56 2.05 -7.35
C ARG A 158 -7.24 0.60 -7.61
N LEU A 159 -7.90 -0.30 -6.90
CA LEU A 159 -7.89 -1.72 -7.19
C LEU A 159 -9.16 -2.07 -7.97
N PHE A 160 -9.01 -2.30 -9.26
CA PHE A 160 -10.05 -2.86 -10.09
C PHE A 160 -10.01 -4.37 -9.99
N ALA A 161 -11.16 -5.01 -10.18
CA ALA A 161 -11.24 -6.45 -10.33
C ALA A 161 -12.27 -6.80 -11.41
N TYR A 162 -11.98 -7.80 -12.23
CA TYR A 162 -12.79 -8.15 -13.38
C TYR A 162 -12.63 -9.64 -13.76
N ARG A 163 -13.28 -10.07 -14.84
CA ARG A 163 -13.49 -11.48 -15.23
C ARG A 163 -14.26 -12.29 -14.20
N ALA A 164 -15.25 -11.65 -13.55
CA ALA A 164 -16.18 -12.36 -12.69
C ALA A 164 -17.08 -13.29 -13.53
N ALA A 165 -17.29 -14.53 -13.08
CA ALA A 165 -18.02 -15.54 -13.86
C ALA A 165 -19.50 -15.17 -14.11
N GLN A 166 -20.05 -14.26 -13.33
CA GLN A 166 -21.38 -13.66 -13.47
C GLN A 166 -21.32 -12.20 -12.98
N SER A 167 -22.26 -11.34 -13.40
CA SER A 167 -22.43 -9.94 -12.92
C SER A 167 -22.78 -9.84 -11.41
N THR A 168 -22.54 -10.91 -10.65
CA THR A 168 -22.75 -11.02 -9.20
C THR A 168 -21.48 -11.53 -8.49
N GLY A 169 -20.33 -11.45 -9.14
CA GLY A 169 -19.05 -11.82 -8.56
C GLY A 169 -18.54 -10.78 -7.59
#